data_AF-A0A1W9S1E7-F1
#
_entry.id   AF-A0A1W9S1E7-F1
#
_cell.length_a   1.000
_cell.length_b   1.000
_cell.length_c   1.000
_cell.angle_alpha   90.00
_cell.angle_beta   90.00
_cell.angle_gamma   90.00
#
_symmetry.space_group_name_H-M   'P 1'
#
loop_
_entity.id
_entity.type
_entity.pdbx_description
1 polymer ?
#
loop_
_entity_poly.entity_id
_entity_poly.type
_entity_poly.pdbx_seq_one_letter_code
_entity_poly.pdbx_strand_id
1 'polypeptide(L)'
;KSEKVLLASDTVVGNGIIDHITDIVYVKPESFDTRYTMKMAEELEKINHKLVAEDRPYILIGFGRWGTSDPQAGIPVKFGQVSGARVMVEATLPELNYTLSQGSHFFHNVTSFKILYFSVYHYSEYRIKWEWLNSQRVVEETEFIRHIETEAPLTIKVDGRYGRGVILHE
;
A
#
# COMPACT_ATOMS: atom_id res chain seq x y z
N LYS A 1 3.77 -1.79 -25.89
CA LYS A 1 4.60 -2.11 -24.70
C LYS A 1 3.98 -3.30 -23.99
N SER A 2 4.76 -4.17 -23.37
CA SER A 2 4.22 -5.32 -22.62
C SER A 2 4.05 -4.92 -21.16
N GLU A 3 2.81 -4.86 -20.67
CA GLU A 3 2.54 -4.64 -19.24
C GLU A 3 3.26 -5.71 -18.40
N LYS A 4 3.92 -5.30 -17.33
CA LYS A 4 4.64 -6.16 -16.39
C LYS A 4 3.96 -6.09 -15.02
N VAL A 5 3.85 -7.23 -14.36
CA VAL A 5 3.25 -7.31 -13.01
C VAL A 5 4.18 -6.69 -11.99
N LEU A 6 3.71 -5.68 -11.24
CA LEU A 6 4.36 -5.15 -10.04
C LEU A 6 4.07 -6.03 -8.82
N LEU A 7 2.79 -6.36 -8.62
CA LEU A 7 2.30 -7.31 -7.61
C LEU A 7 0.93 -7.87 -8.03
N ALA A 8 0.56 -9.02 -7.49
CA ALA A 8 -0.79 -9.55 -7.60
C ALA A 8 -1.21 -10.26 -6.31
N SER A 9 -2.52 -10.39 -6.11
CA SER A 9 -3.09 -11.04 -4.93
C SER A 9 -4.35 -11.82 -5.28
N ASP A 10 -4.54 -12.93 -4.57
CA ASP A 10 -5.76 -13.75 -4.52
C ASP A 10 -6.65 -13.42 -3.31
N THR A 11 -6.28 -12.37 -2.57
CA THR A 11 -6.99 -11.87 -1.39
C THR A 11 -7.10 -10.35 -1.52
N VAL A 12 -8.20 -9.89 -2.12
CA VAL A 12 -8.46 -8.46 -2.37
C VAL A 12 -9.86 -8.05 -1.92
N VAL A 13 -10.02 -6.74 -1.72
CA VAL A 13 -11.33 -6.11 -1.47
C VAL A 13 -11.51 -4.91 -2.40
N GLY A 14 -12.76 -4.70 -2.82
CA GLY A 14 -13.13 -3.69 -3.79
C GLY A 14 -13.38 -4.31 -5.16
N ASN A 15 -13.72 -3.47 -6.14
CA ASN A 15 -13.93 -3.90 -7.51
C ASN A 15 -13.77 -2.68 -8.42
N GLY A 16 -12.93 -2.79 -9.45
CA GLY A 16 -12.72 -1.68 -10.39
C GLY A 16 -11.36 -1.70 -11.09
N ILE A 17 -11.16 -0.67 -11.91
CA ILE A 17 -9.93 -0.40 -12.65
C ILE A 17 -9.51 1.04 -12.35
N ILE A 18 -8.22 1.24 -12.05
CA ILE A 18 -7.59 2.55 -11.89
C ILE A 18 -6.33 2.55 -12.78
N ASP A 19 -6.16 3.57 -13.61
CA ASP A 19 -5.13 3.63 -14.66
C ASP A 19 -4.44 5.00 -14.77
N HIS A 20 -4.57 5.84 -13.74
CA HIS A 20 -4.07 7.22 -13.72
C HIS A 20 -3.17 7.55 -12.52
N ILE A 21 -2.84 6.57 -11.66
CA ILE A 21 -1.97 6.79 -10.49
C ILE A 21 -0.50 6.60 -10.88
N THR A 22 0.33 7.58 -10.57
CA THR A 22 1.80 7.53 -10.73
C THR A 22 2.55 7.47 -9.40
N ASP A 23 1.90 7.86 -8.30
CA ASP A 23 2.50 7.96 -6.98
C ASP A 23 2.39 6.64 -6.20
N ILE A 24 3.51 6.17 -5.67
CA ILE A 24 3.56 5.06 -4.71
C ILE A 24 4.26 5.54 -3.44
N VAL A 25 3.58 5.40 -2.31
CA VAL A 25 4.13 5.62 -0.98
C VAL A 25 4.27 4.26 -0.31
N TYR A 26 5.47 3.92 0.15
CA TYR A 26 5.70 2.64 0.79
C TYR A 26 6.63 2.68 1.98
N VAL A 27 6.40 1.76 2.90
CA VAL A 27 7.29 1.49 4.03
C VAL A 27 8.47 0.66 3.52
N LYS A 28 9.69 1.13 3.75
CA LYS A 28 10.92 0.48 3.29
C LYS A 28 11.14 -0.85 4.03
N PRO A 29 11.18 -2.00 3.35
CA PRO A 29 11.33 -3.33 3.98
C PRO A 29 12.51 -3.39 4.96
N GLU A 30 13.66 -2.85 4.56
CA GLU A 30 14.92 -2.89 5.30
C GLU A 30 14.92 -2.09 6.62
N SER A 31 13.98 -1.15 6.76
CA SER A 31 13.84 -0.30 7.95
C SER A 31 12.65 -0.68 8.80
N PHE A 32 11.83 -1.65 8.37
CA PHE A 32 10.61 -1.99 9.08
C PHE A 32 10.92 -2.67 10.41
N ASP A 33 10.41 -2.08 11.49
CA ASP A 33 10.51 -2.62 12.83
C ASP A 33 9.27 -2.21 13.63
N THR A 34 8.64 -3.16 14.30
CA THR A 34 7.41 -2.95 15.08
C THR A 34 7.57 -1.93 16.20
N ARG A 35 8.81 -1.65 16.64
CA ARG A 35 9.13 -0.64 17.65
C ARG A 35 8.95 0.79 17.16
N TYR A 36 8.94 1.01 15.84
CA TYR A 36 8.85 2.34 15.22
C TYR A 36 7.56 2.59 14.44
N THR A 37 6.56 1.72 14.54
CA THR A 37 5.30 1.82 13.78
C THR A 37 4.52 3.11 14.06
N MET A 38 4.62 3.66 15.27
CA MET A 38 4.06 4.99 15.59
C MET A 38 4.74 6.10 14.77
N LYS A 39 6.08 6.08 14.69
CA LYS A 39 6.84 7.05 13.90
C LYS A 39 6.59 6.89 12.39
N MET A 40 6.42 5.65 11.92
CA MET A 40 5.99 5.39 10.54
C MET A 40 4.63 6.03 10.23
N ALA A 41 3.67 5.96 11.16
CA ALA A 41 2.35 6.59 10.99
C ALA A 41 2.46 8.12 10.89
N GLU A 42 3.34 8.75 11.68
CA GLU A 42 3.62 10.20 11.60
C GLU A 42 4.30 10.60 10.29
N GLU A 43 5.23 9.78 9.78
CA GLU A 43 5.88 10.01 8.49
C GLU A 43 4.89 9.86 7.32
N LEU A 44 4.03 8.85 7.36
CA LEU A 44 2.94 8.67 6.41
C LEU A 44 1.98 9.86 6.39
N GLU A 45 1.60 10.39 7.56
CA GLU A 45 0.72 11.56 7.67
C GLU A 45 1.28 12.78 6.94
N LYS A 46 2.58 13.05 7.10
CA LYS A 46 3.25 14.19 6.45
C LYS A 46 3.23 14.07 4.93
N ILE A 47 3.53 12.90 4.39
CA ILE A 47 3.50 12.63 2.94
C ILE A 47 2.07 12.71 2.43
N ASN A 48 1.11 12.11 3.15
CA ASN A 48 -0.31 12.15 2.80
C ASN A 48 -0.85 13.59 2.73
N HIS A 49 -0.49 14.45 3.68
CA HIS A 49 -0.93 15.85 3.66
C HIS A 49 -0.48 16.59 2.39
N LYS A 50 0.75 16.36 1.92
CA LYS A 50 1.26 16.96 0.68
C LYS A 50 0.50 16.44 -0.53
N LEU A 51 0.39 15.12 -0.68
CA LEU A 51 -0.28 14.49 -1.80
C LEU A 51 -1.77 14.87 -1.87
N VAL A 52 -2.46 14.94 -0.73
CA VAL A 52 -3.86 15.39 -0.67
C VAL A 52 -3.99 16.87 -1.06
N ALA A 53 -3.07 17.74 -0.62
CA ALA A 53 -3.08 19.15 -1.00
C ALA A 53 -2.84 19.37 -2.51
N GLU A 54 -2.13 18.46 -3.15
CA GLU A 54 -1.85 18.45 -4.59
C GLU A 54 -2.90 17.69 -5.43
N ASP A 55 -3.94 17.13 -4.80
CA ASP A 55 -4.93 16.23 -5.42
C ASP A 55 -4.30 15.03 -6.16
N ARG A 56 -3.27 14.45 -5.55
CA ARG A 56 -2.50 13.33 -6.08
C ARG A 56 -2.89 12.02 -5.38
N PRO A 57 -3.79 11.21 -5.97
CA PRO A 57 -4.09 9.89 -5.45
C PRO A 57 -2.86 8.98 -5.58
N TYR A 58 -2.66 8.11 -4.59
CA TYR A 58 -1.48 7.24 -4.55
C TYR A 58 -1.81 5.80 -4.13
N ILE A 59 -0.85 4.92 -4.38
CA ILE A 59 -0.82 3.56 -3.85
C ILE A 59 -0.03 3.56 -2.54
N LEU A 60 -0.63 3.04 -1.47
CA LEU A 60 0.04 2.85 -0.18
C LEU A 60 0.43 1.38 0.01
N ILE A 61 1.70 1.12 0.30
CA ILE A 61 2.23 -0.22 0.57
C ILE A 61 2.91 -0.25 1.94
N GLY A 62 2.60 -1.23 2.76
CA GLY A 62 3.22 -1.36 4.08
C GLY A 62 3.03 -2.74 4.67
N PHE A 63 3.55 -2.92 5.89
CA PHE A 63 3.63 -4.23 6.52
C PHE A 63 2.66 -4.38 7.68
N GLY A 64 2.04 -5.55 7.75
CA GLY A 64 1.04 -5.86 8.76
C GLY A 64 -0.26 -5.09 8.57
N ARG A 65 -1.00 -4.96 9.67
CA ARG A 65 -2.36 -4.41 9.70
C ARG A 65 -2.37 -2.88 9.69
N TRP A 66 -3.16 -2.28 8.81
CA TRP A 66 -3.41 -0.84 8.86
C TRP A 66 -4.40 -0.46 9.95
N GLY A 67 -4.09 0.57 10.73
CA GLY A 67 -4.98 1.12 11.77
C GLY A 67 -5.26 0.17 12.93
N THR A 68 -4.35 -0.79 13.16
CA THR A 68 -4.37 -1.64 14.36
C THR A 68 -4.05 -0.85 15.62
N SER A 69 -4.64 -1.25 16.75
CA SER A 69 -4.25 -0.75 18.08
C SER A 69 -3.07 -1.52 18.68
N ASP A 70 -2.72 -2.68 18.10
CA ASP A 70 -1.57 -3.48 18.46
C ASP A 70 -0.38 -3.12 17.55
N PRO A 71 0.65 -2.41 18.05
CA PRO A 71 1.82 -2.00 17.27
C PRO A 71 2.66 -3.17 16.77
N GLN A 72 2.54 -4.36 17.36
CA GLN A 72 3.19 -5.55 16.84
C GLN A 72 2.50 -6.05 15.59
N ALA A 73 1.17 -5.92 15.49
CA ALA A 73 0.41 -6.44 14.37
C ALA A 73 0.50 -5.59 13.09
N GLY A 74 1.06 -4.37 13.13
CA GLY A 74 1.14 -3.48 11.98
C GLY A 74 1.27 -2.01 12.35
N ILE A 75 0.81 -1.13 11.44
CA ILE A 75 1.01 0.32 11.55
C ILE A 75 -0.28 0.99 12.04
N PRO A 76 -0.25 1.69 13.20
CA PRO A 76 -1.43 2.25 13.86
C PRO A 76 -1.88 3.59 13.24
N VAL A 77 -2.00 3.67 11.91
CA VAL A 77 -2.51 4.84 11.21
C VAL A 77 -4.01 5.06 11.46
N LYS A 78 -4.40 6.30 11.73
CA LYS A 78 -5.79 6.74 11.57
C LYS A 78 -6.08 6.93 10.08
N PHE A 79 -7.32 6.72 9.66
CA PHE A 79 -7.71 6.88 8.25
C PHE A 79 -7.35 8.27 7.67
N GLY A 80 -7.51 9.34 8.46
CA GLY A 80 -7.12 10.70 8.04
C GLY A 80 -5.64 10.85 7.70
N GLN A 81 -4.75 10.04 8.28
CA GLN A 81 -3.30 10.06 8.04
C GLN A 81 -2.92 9.40 6.71
N VAL A 82 -3.83 8.65 6.07
CA VAL A 82 -3.61 7.94 4.81
C VAL A 82 -4.77 8.13 3.83
N SER A 83 -5.53 9.22 3.97
CA SER A 83 -6.81 9.47 3.30
C SER A 83 -6.69 9.70 1.79
N GLY A 84 -5.52 10.08 1.29
CA GLY A 84 -5.25 10.22 -0.15
C GLY A 84 -5.04 8.90 -0.88
N ALA A 85 -4.81 7.80 -0.15
CA ALA A 85 -4.62 6.49 -0.76
C ALA A 85 -5.89 6.02 -1.47
N ARG A 86 -5.76 5.58 -2.73
CA ARG A 86 -6.84 4.93 -3.49
C ARG A 86 -6.64 3.43 -3.63
N VAL A 87 -5.41 2.99 -3.39
CA VAL A 87 -5.03 1.58 -3.33
C VAL A 87 -4.21 1.36 -2.08
N MET A 88 -4.52 0.32 -1.32
CA MET A 88 -3.80 -0.06 -0.11
C MET A 88 -3.34 -1.50 -0.22
N VAL A 89 -2.08 -1.73 0.13
CA VAL A 89 -1.45 -3.05 0.13
C VAL A 89 -0.94 -3.35 1.53
N GLU A 90 -1.50 -4.38 2.15
CA GLU A 90 -0.94 -5.00 3.34
C GLU A 90 -0.02 -6.15 2.90
N ALA A 91 1.26 -6.03 3.22
CA ALA A 91 2.26 -7.06 2.96
C ALA A 91 2.67 -7.76 4.26
N THR A 92 3.07 -9.03 4.15
CA THR A 92 3.75 -9.74 5.26
C THR A 92 5.26 -9.72 5.04
N LEU A 93 6.03 -9.98 6.11
CA LEU A 93 7.47 -10.26 6.05
C LEU A 93 7.72 -11.69 6.55
N PRO A 94 8.83 -12.35 6.15
CA PRO A 94 9.15 -13.70 6.62
C PRO A 94 9.18 -13.85 8.14
N GLU A 95 9.63 -12.81 8.82
CA GLU A 95 9.75 -12.75 10.28
C GLU A 95 8.42 -12.44 10.99
N LEU A 96 7.37 -12.13 10.22
CA LEU A 96 6.11 -11.57 10.69
C LEU A 96 4.92 -12.35 10.10
N ASN A 97 4.56 -13.45 10.75
CA ASN A 97 3.38 -14.24 10.39
C ASN A 97 2.13 -13.67 11.06
N TYR A 98 1.60 -12.57 10.52
CA TYR A 98 0.33 -11.99 10.94
C TYR A 98 -0.82 -12.41 10.03
N THR A 99 -1.99 -12.64 10.63
CA THR A 99 -3.24 -12.66 9.88
C THR A 99 -3.57 -11.24 9.46
N LEU A 100 -3.70 -11.02 8.15
CA LEU A 100 -4.03 -9.72 7.56
C LEU A 100 -5.43 -9.24 7.98
N SER A 101 -5.66 -7.93 7.95
CA SER A 101 -6.74 -7.29 8.70
C SER A 101 -8.15 -7.75 8.31
N GLN A 102 -8.93 -8.17 9.32
CA GLN A 102 -10.41 -8.18 9.31
C GLN A 102 -10.98 -7.23 10.38
N GLY A 103 -10.49 -5.97 10.44
CA GLY A 103 -10.91 -4.99 11.46
C GLY A 103 -12.00 -4.02 10.95
N SER A 104 -13.14 -3.94 11.64
CA SER A 104 -14.39 -3.31 11.14
C SER A 104 -14.29 -1.81 10.81
N HIS A 105 -13.70 -0.96 11.66
CA HIS A 105 -13.80 0.51 11.45
C HIS A 105 -12.92 1.06 10.32
N PHE A 106 -11.68 0.58 10.19
CA PHE A 106 -10.83 0.95 9.07
C PHE A 106 -11.40 0.42 7.75
N PHE A 107 -11.98 -0.78 7.80
CA PHE A 107 -12.63 -1.43 6.66
C PHE A 107 -13.89 -0.70 6.18
N HIS A 108 -14.69 -0.13 7.10
CA HIS A 108 -15.82 0.72 6.72
C HIS A 108 -15.35 1.87 5.82
N ASN A 109 -14.28 2.58 6.17
CA ASN A 109 -13.73 3.63 5.31
C ASN A 109 -13.21 3.09 3.98
N VAL A 110 -12.48 1.97 3.97
CA VAL A 110 -12.01 1.32 2.72
C VAL A 110 -13.19 1.08 1.77
N THR A 111 -14.29 0.54 2.28
CA THR A 111 -15.50 0.30 1.47
C THR A 111 -16.21 1.60 1.04
N SER A 112 -16.38 2.57 1.96
CA SER A 112 -17.07 3.83 1.68
C SER A 112 -16.33 4.72 0.68
N PHE A 113 -15.00 4.76 0.75
CA PHE A 113 -14.15 5.54 -0.16
C PHE A 113 -13.71 4.75 -1.40
N LYS A 114 -14.24 3.54 -1.60
CA LYS A 114 -13.96 2.66 -2.74
C LYS A 114 -12.45 2.42 -2.95
N ILE A 115 -11.71 2.28 -1.85
CA ILE A 115 -10.29 1.96 -1.87
C ILE A 115 -10.13 0.51 -2.30
N LEU A 116 -9.23 0.27 -3.25
CA LEU A 116 -8.85 -1.08 -3.65
C LEU A 116 -7.84 -1.63 -2.65
N TYR A 117 -8.12 -2.78 -2.07
CA TYR A 117 -7.32 -3.37 -1.00
C TYR A 117 -6.68 -4.67 -1.42
N PHE A 118 -5.40 -4.83 -1.12
CA PHE A 118 -4.61 -6.01 -1.47
C PHE A 118 -3.96 -6.60 -0.23
N SER A 119 -4.06 -7.90 -0.07
CA SER A 119 -3.32 -8.69 0.91
C SER A 119 -2.23 -9.48 0.20
N VAL A 120 -0.95 -9.16 0.43
CA VAL A 120 0.17 -9.77 -0.29
C VAL A 120 1.09 -10.53 0.67
N TYR A 121 1.09 -11.85 0.55
CA TYR A 121 1.95 -12.70 1.35
C TYR A 121 3.38 -12.73 0.79
N HIS A 122 4.38 -12.69 1.68
CA HIS A 122 5.79 -12.71 1.29
C HIS A 122 6.18 -14.01 0.58
N TYR A 123 5.42 -15.10 0.75
CA TYR A 123 5.62 -16.38 0.09
C TYR A 123 4.80 -16.56 -1.20
N SER A 124 3.96 -15.59 -1.57
CA SER A 124 3.14 -15.65 -2.80
C SER A 124 4.01 -15.80 -4.05
N GLU A 125 3.46 -16.35 -5.13
CA GLU A 125 4.12 -16.37 -6.44
C GLU A 125 4.28 -14.95 -7.01
N TYR A 126 3.33 -14.06 -6.73
CA TYR A 126 3.25 -12.70 -7.28
C TYR A 126 3.56 -11.63 -6.23
N ARG A 127 4.77 -11.71 -5.65
CA ARG A 127 5.25 -10.79 -4.60
C ARG A 127 5.44 -9.37 -5.13
N ILE A 128 5.53 -8.43 -4.21
CA ILE A 128 5.93 -7.05 -4.50
C ILE A 128 7.36 -7.06 -5.07
N LYS A 129 7.53 -6.46 -6.26
CA LYS A 129 8.86 -6.28 -6.86
C LYS A 129 9.59 -5.09 -6.25
N TRP A 130 10.18 -5.30 -5.07
CA TRP A 130 10.94 -4.27 -4.34
C TRP A 130 12.08 -3.65 -5.16
N GLU A 131 12.84 -4.44 -5.91
CA GLU A 131 13.90 -3.94 -6.79
C GLU A 131 13.37 -2.94 -7.83
N TRP A 132 12.17 -3.20 -8.37
CA TRP A 132 11.55 -2.27 -9.31
C TRP A 132 11.15 -0.97 -8.60
N LEU A 133 10.53 -1.04 -7.42
CA LEU A 133 10.19 0.14 -6.60
C LEU A 133 11.44 0.97 -6.23
N ASN A 134 12.56 0.31 -5.93
CA ASN A 134 13.82 0.94 -5.58
C ASN A 134 14.51 1.64 -6.76
N SER A 135 14.16 1.25 -8.00
CA SER A 135 14.72 1.84 -9.23
C SER A 135 13.95 3.07 -9.75
N GLN A 136 12.80 3.39 -9.15
CA GLN A 136 11.97 4.53 -9.58
C GLN A 136 12.49 5.87 -9.06
N ARG A 137 11.98 6.97 -9.62
CA ARG A 137 12.30 8.34 -9.19
C ARG A 137 11.79 8.55 -7.77
N VAL A 138 12.70 8.83 -6.83
CA VAL A 138 12.35 9.21 -5.46
C VAL A 138 11.92 10.68 -5.42
N VAL A 139 10.71 10.93 -4.93
CA VAL A 139 10.17 12.27 -4.71
C VAL A 139 10.51 12.74 -3.29
N GLU A 140 10.31 11.87 -2.31
CA GLU A 140 10.58 12.13 -0.91
C GLU A 140 10.98 10.82 -0.21
N GLU A 141 11.93 10.90 0.71
CA GLU A 141 12.35 9.77 1.54
C GLU A 141 12.52 10.23 2.99
N THR A 142 11.98 9.46 3.91
CA THR A 142 12.12 9.63 5.36
C THR A 142 12.90 8.44 5.94
N GLU A 143 12.94 8.31 7.26
CA GLU A 143 13.61 7.18 7.91
C GLU A 143 12.99 5.84 7.53
N PHE A 144 11.66 5.76 7.46
CA PHE A 144 10.94 4.52 7.18
C PHE A 144 10.15 4.52 5.88
N ILE A 145 9.78 5.68 5.35
CA ILE A 145 8.87 5.79 4.20
C ILE A 145 9.62 6.29 2.98
N ARG A 146 9.27 5.74 1.81
CA ARG A 146 9.69 6.28 0.52
C ARG A 146 8.46 6.59 -0.32
N HIS A 147 8.46 7.79 -0.89
CA HIS A 147 7.51 8.22 -1.91
C HIS A 147 8.25 8.28 -3.25
N ILE A 148 7.77 7.49 -4.20
CA ILE A 148 8.26 7.44 -5.57
C ILE A 148 7.17 7.89 -6.53
N GLU A 149 7.60 8.35 -7.70
CA GLU A 149 6.74 8.65 -8.83
C GLU A 149 7.23 7.87 -10.06
N THR A 150 6.29 7.23 -10.75
CA THR A 150 6.55 6.47 -11.98
C THR A 150 6.45 7.36 -13.21
N GLU A 151 7.24 7.08 -14.26
CA GLU A 151 7.20 7.85 -15.52
C GLU A 151 5.86 7.71 -16.27
N ALA A 152 5.18 6.56 -16.10
CA ALA A 152 3.89 6.25 -16.70
C ALA A 152 2.92 5.79 -15.60
N PRO A 153 1.61 6.02 -15.76
CA PRO A 153 0.62 5.59 -14.78
C PRO A 153 0.57 4.07 -14.66
N LEU A 154 0.27 3.61 -13.44
CA LEU A 154 0.08 2.22 -13.11
C LEU A 154 -1.35 1.79 -13.46
N THR A 155 -1.49 0.54 -13.89
CA THR A 155 -2.80 -0.06 -14.10
C THR A 155 -3.12 -1.03 -12.98
N ILE A 156 -4.15 -0.70 -12.20
CA ILE A 156 -4.66 -1.48 -11.08
C ILE A 156 -5.99 -2.10 -11.50
N LYS A 157 -6.13 -3.41 -11.38
CA LYS A 157 -7.36 -4.15 -11.69
C LYS A 157 -7.72 -5.02 -10.50
N VAL A 158 -8.96 -4.90 -10.02
CA VAL A 158 -9.49 -5.72 -8.92
C VAL A 158 -10.83 -6.30 -9.30
N ASP A 159 -10.92 -7.63 -9.19
CA ASP A 159 -12.13 -8.42 -9.30
C ASP A 159 -12.46 -8.99 -7.91
N GLY A 160 -13.32 -8.27 -7.19
CA GLY A 160 -13.77 -8.67 -5.85
C GLY A 160 -14.65 -9.91 -5.84
N ARG A 161 -15.22 -10.32 -6.99
CA ARG A 161 -16.04 -11.53 -7.09
C ARG A 161 -15.17 -12.79 -7.01
N TYR A 162 -13.99 -12.77 -7.64
CA TYR A 162 -13.04 -13.89 -7.60
C TYR A 162 -11.89 -13.68 -6.62
N GLY A 163 -11.87 -12.56 -5.90
CA GLY A 163 -10.82 -12.22 -4.95
C GLY A 163 -9.47 -11.92 -5.61
N ARG A 164 -9.44 -11.58 -6.90
CA ARG A 164 -8.18 -11.42 -7.65
C ARG A 164 -7.90 -9.96 -7.94
N GLY A 165 -6.66 -9.54 -7.76
CA GLY A 165 -6.20 -8.23 -8.19
C GLY A 165 -4.77 -8.23 -8.68
N VAL A 166 -4.45 -7.27 -9.53
CA VAL A 166 -3.11 -7.06 -10.08
C VAL A 166 -2.81 -5.56 -10.19
N ILE A 167 -1.55 -5.21 -9.95
CA ILE A 167 -0.97 -3.90 -10.26
C ILE A 167 0.09 -4.11 -11.34
N LEU A 168 -0.04 -3.35 -12.42
CA LEU A 168 0.78 -3.46 -13.62
C LEU A 168 1.54 -2.15 -13.85
N HIS A 169 2.76 -2.26 -14.36
CA HIS A 169 3.59 -1.15 -14.83
C HIS A 169 3.97 -1.37 -16.30
N GLU A 170 4.37 -0.29 -16.99
CA GLU A 170 4.90 -0.35 -18.36
C GLU A 170 6.33 -0.88 -18.47
#